data_AF-A0A420XQ14-F1
#
_entry.id   AF-A0A420XQ14-F1
#
_cell.length_a   1.000
_cell.length_b   1.000
_cell.length_c   1.000
_cell.angle_alpha   90.00
_cell.angle_beta   90.00
_cell.angle_gamma   90.00
#
_symmetry.space_group_name_H-M   'P 1'
#
loop_
_entity.id
_entity.type
_entity.pdbx_description
1 polymer ?
#
loop_
_entity_poly.entity_id
_entity_poly.type
_entity_poly.pdbx_seq_one_letter_code
_entity_poly.pdbx_strand_id
1 'polypeptide(L)'
;MEDGQVYASFLWPLGGRHAPDGHVRVTVLGSAEHESTSLLGTVVLSPANHLRGLTPRELEVLGLLIDGRSNAQIARALVVAQRTVAAHLEHILAKLGAPSRTLAAVRATREGLYVPASPLPRRA
;
A
#
# COMPACT_ATOMS: atom_id res chain seq x y z
N MET A 1 -23.72 -12.03 -11.90
CA MET A 1 -22.64 -11.04 -11.69
C MET A 1 -21.53 -11.81 -11.01
N GLU A 2 -20.66 -12.43 -11.80
CA GLU A 2 -19.54 -13.20 -11.31
C GLU A 2 -18.48 -12.20 -10.82
N ASP A 3 -18.39 -12.09 -9.50
CA ASP A 3 -17.49 -11.16 -8.83
C ASP A 3 -16.04 -11.55 -9.15
N GLY A 4 -15.41 -10.79 -10.04
CA GLY A 4 -13.96 -10.79 -10.19
C GLY A 4 -13.35 -10.40 -8.86
N GLN A 5 -12.91 -11.39 -8.08
CA GLN A 5 -12.35 -11.16 -6.75
C GLN A 5 -11.15 -10.22 -6.89
N VAL A 6 -11.24 -9.04 -6.29
CA VAL A 6 -10.09 -8.14 -6.14
C VAL A 6 -9.15 -8.77 -5.11
N TYR A 7 -7.95 -9.16 -5.54
CA TYR A 7 -6.97 -9.79 -4.66
C TYR A 7 -6.15 -8.75 -3.89
N ALA A 8 -5.86 -7.61 -4.53
CA ALA A 8 -5.13 -6.52 -3.90
C ALA A 8 -5.38 -5.20 -4.63
N SER A 9 -5.39 -4.09 -3.88
CA SER A 9 -5.33 -2.74 -4.42
C SER A 9 -4.30 -1.94 -3.64
N PHE A 10 -3.37 -1.28 -4.32
CA PHE A 10 -2.28 -0.51 -3.69
C PHE A 10 -1.77 0.58 -4.63
N LEU A 11 -0.86 1.43 -4.12
CA LEU A 11 -0.23 2.48 -4.90
C LEU A 11 1.16 2.08 -5.37
N TRP A 12 1.48 2.47 -6.59
CA TRP A 12 2.79 2.33 -7.19
C TRP A 12 3.37 3.71 -7.53
N PRO A 13 4.60 4.02 -7.11
CA PRO A 13 5.21 5.31 -7.37
C PRO A 13 5.63 5.45 -8.85
N LEU A 14 5.39 6.62 -9.44
CA LEU A 14 5.86 6.98 -10.78
C LEU A 14 7.09 7.89 -10.68
N GLY A 15 8.12 7.66 -11.48
CA GLY A 15 9.34 8.49 -11.48
C GLY A 15 10.38 8.15 -10.39
N GLY A 16 10.29 6.98 -9.76
CA GLY A 16 11.29 6.47 -8.82
C GLY A 16 10.88 6.52 -7.34
N ARG A 17 11.87 6.47 -6.44
CA ARG A 17 11.69 6.11 -5.02
C ARG A 17 10.79 7.06 -4.19
N HIS A 18 10.55 8.28 -4.67
CA HIS A 18 9.74 9.29 -3.97
C HIS A 18 8.48 9.71 -4.74
N ALA A 19 8.18 9.02 -5.85
CA ALA A 19 7.02 9.30 -6.68
C ALA A 19 6.94 10.78 -7.16
N PRO A 20 7.99 11.37 -7.77
CA PRO A 20 7.93 12.77 -8.25
C PRO A 20 6.79 13.00 -9.24
N ASP A 21 6.43 11.97 -10.01
CA ASP A 21 5.33 12.00 -10.98
C ASP A 21 4.00 11.52 -10.37
N GLY A 22 3.93 11.41 -9.04
CA GLY A 22 2.77 10.91 -8.31
C GLY A 22 2.68 9.39 -8.29
N HIS A 23 1.49 8.89 -7.96
CA HIS A 23 1.23 7.46 -7.83
C HIS A 23 0.18 7.00 -8.85
N VAL A 24 0.31 5.76 -9.30
CA VAL A 24 -0.75 5.03 -9.99
C VAL A 24 -1.33 4.00 -9.02
N ARG A 25 -2.65 3.80 -9.06
CA ARG A 25 -3.31 2.73 -8.32
C ARG A 25 -3.29 1.45 -9.16
N VAL A 26 -2.78 0.40 -8.54
CA VAL A 26 -2.69 -0.95 -9.10
C VAL A 26 -3.74 -1.80 -8.44
N THR A 27 -4.70 -2.30 -9.21
CA THR A 27 -5.72 -3.25 -8.74
C THR A 27 -5.53 -4.58 -9.44
N VAL A 28 -5.32 -5.64 -8.67
CA VAL A 28 -5.15 -7.01 -9.17
C VAL A 28 -6.47 -7.75 -9.04
N LEU A 29 -6.99 -8.21 -10.17
CA LEU A 29 -8.18 -9.04 -10.30
C LEU A 29 -7.74 -10.44 -10.70
N GLY A 30 -8.20 -11.49 -10.04
CA GLY A 30 -7.91 -12.85 -10.48
C GLY A 30 -9.03 -13.38 -11.35
N SER A 31 -8.69 -14.35 -12.19
CA SER A 31 -9.68 -15.09 -12.97
C SER A 31 -10.33 -16.16 -12.08
N ALA A 32 -11.66 -16.18 -12.04
CA ALA A 32 -12.41 -17.17 -11.26
C ALA A 32 -12.52 -18.54 -11.96
N GLU A 33 -12.11 -18.67 -13.23
CA GLU A 33 -12.46 -19.83 -14.05
C GLU A 33 -11.26 -20.60 -14.59
N HIS A 34 -11.21 -21.89 -14.24
CA HIS A 34 -10.09 -22.83 -14.41
C HIS A 34 -10.13 -23.66 -15.69
N GLU A 35 -10.94 -23.29 -16.69
CA GLU A 35 -11.10 -24.13 -17.89
C GLU A 35 -10.17 -23.77 -19.06
N SER A 36 -9.36 -22.72 -18.96
CA SER A 36 -8.34 -22.40 -19.98
C SER A 36 -7.10 -21.73 -19.38
N THR A 37 -5.97 -22.41 -19.49
CA THR A 37 -4.74 -22.27 -18.69
C THR A 37 -3.82 -21.08 -19.05
N SER A 38 -4.32 -19.97 -19.56
CA SER A 38 -3.46 -18.86 -20.05
C SER A 38 -3.50 -17.58 -19.22
N LEU A 39 -4.57 -17.30 -18.46
CA LEU A 39 -4.72 -16.03 -17.73
C LEU A 39 -4.98 -16.26 -16.24
N LEU A 40 -3.99 -15.94 -15.40
CA LEU A 40 -4.11 -16.02 -13.93
C LEU A 40 -4.88 -14.81 -13.34
N GLY A 41 -4.85 -13.67 -14.02
CA GLY A 41 -5.51 -12.46 -13.57
C GLY A 41 -5.20 -11.25 -14.44
N THR A 42 -5.90 -10.16 -14.17
CA THR A 42 -5.80 -8.86 -14.84
C THR A 42 -5.32 -7.81 -13.85
N VAL A 43 -4.38 -6.96 -14.28
CA VAL A 43 -3.96 -5.79 -13.52
C VAL A 43 -4.55 -4.53 -14.16
N VAL A 44 -5.29 -3.76 -13.38
CA VAL A 44 -5.84 -2.47 -13.79
C VAL A 44 -5.03 -1.35 -13.18
N LEU A 45 -4.53 -0.45 -14.04
CA LEU A 45 -3.85 0.78 -13.64
C LEU A 45 -4.84 1.94 -13.72
N SER A 46 -4.94 2.73 -12.65
CA SER A 46 -5.83 3.89 -12.59
C SER A 46 -5.16 5.07 -11.86
N PRO A 47 -5.54 6.32 -12.16
CA PRO A 47 -5.02 7.49 -11.46
C PRO A 47 -5.27 7.48 -9.94
N ALA A 48 -4.29 7.93 -9.14
CA ALA A 48 -4.40 8.00 -7.68
C ALA A 48 -4.96 9.35 -7.19
N ASN A 49 -6.22 9.66 -7.54
CA ASN A 49 -6.81 11.00 -7.41
C ASN A 49 -7.09 11.46 -5.97
N HIS A 50 -7.05 10.57 -4.99
CA HIS A 50 -7.35 10.89 -3.60
C HIS A 50 -6.48 10.08 -2.65
N LEU A 51 -5.53 10.75 -2.00
CA LEU A 51 -4.59 10.16 -1.05
C LEU A 51 -4.87 10.56 0.40
N ARG A 52 -6.01 11.19 0.69
CA ARG A 52 -6.35 11.75 2.03
C ARG A 52 -5.28 12.69 2.61
N GLY A 53 -4.55 13.38 1.75
CA GLY A 53 -3.43 14.25 2.16
C GLY A 53 -2.20 13.50 2.68
N LEU A 54 -2.11 12.18 2.47
CA LEU A 54 -0.92 11.40 2.76
C LEU A 54 0.22 11.79 1.81
N THR A 55 1.40 11.98 2.39
CA THR A 55 2.63 12.24 1.64
C THR A 55 3.21 10.93 1.08
N PRO A 56 4.06 10.98 0.05
CA PRO A 56 4.74 9.78 -0.47
C PRO A 56 5.44 8.97 0.64
N ARG A 57 6.11 9.67 1.56
CA ARG A 57 6.81 9.02 2.66
C ARG A 57 5.87 8.33 3.66
N GLU A 58 4.72 8.91 3.92
CA GLU A 58 3.70 8.30 4.79
C GLU A 58 3.10 7.04 4.14
N LEU A 59 2.96 7.01 2.82
CA LEU A 59 2.49 5.83 2.07
C LEU A 59 3.49 4.67 2.13
N GLU A 60 4.80 4.95 2.06
CA GLU A 60 5.86 3.95 2.28
C GLU A 60 5.84 3.40 3.71
N VAL A 61 5.70 4.29 4.70
CA VAL A 61 5.59 3.90 6.12
C VAL A 61 4.36 3.01 6.33
N LEU A 62 3.22 3.34 5.73
CA LEU A 62 2.01 2.52 5.77
C LEU A 62 2.24 1.13 5.19
N GLY A 63 2.93 1.01 4.06
CA GLY A 63 3.24 -0.29 3.47
C GLY A 63 4.08 -1.18 4.38
N LEU A 64 5.14 -0.64 4.98
CA LEU A 64 5.94 -1.39 5.95
C LEU A 64 5.17 -1.71 7.23
N LEU A 65 4.26 -0.82 7.66
CA LEU A 65 3.41 -1.06 8.81
C LEU A 65 2.40 -2.18 8.56
N ILE A 66 1.82 -2.27 7.35
CA ILE A 66 0.93 -3.36 6.91
C ILE A 66 1.69 -4.70 6.90
N ASP A 67 2.96 -4.70 6.49
CA ASP A 67 3.87 -5.85 6.59
C ASP A 67 4.23 -6.26 8.04
N GLY A 68 3.64 -5.60 9.05
CA GLY A 68 3.85 -5.92 10.47
C GLY A 68 5.18 -5.40 11.04
N ARG A 69 5.85 -4.47 10.36
CA ARG A 69 7.16 -3.97 10.82
C ARG A 69 7.03 -3.09 12.07
N SER A 70 7.98 -3.24 12.99
CA SER A 70 8.15 -2.33 14.13
C SER A 70 8.72 -0.98 13.70
N ASN A 71 8.58 0.07 14.52
CA ASN A 71 9.11 1.40 14.19
C ASN A 71 10.62 1.37 13.94
N ALA A 72 11.37 0.53 14.68
CA ALA A 72 12.80 0.34 14.46
C ALA A 72 13.11 -0.38 13.13
N GLN A 73 12.29 -1.35 12.72
CA GLN A 73 12.42 -2.00 11.41
C GLN A 73 12.08 -1.05 10.26
N ILE A 74 11.02 -0.25 10.39
CA ILE A 74 10.65 0.79 9.43
C ILE A 74 11.78 1.82 9.30
N ALA A 75 12.31 2.29 10.43
CA ALA A 75 13.39 3.26 10.48
C ALA A 75 14.64 2.75 9.73
N ARG A 76 15.02 1.49 9.94
CA ARG A 76 16.12 0.84 9.21
C ARG A 76 15.84 0.72 7.71
N ALA A 77 14.64 0.28 7.33
CA ALA A 77 14.27 0.12 5.92
C ALA A 77 14.27 1.45 5.16
N LEU A 78 13.89 2.53 5.84
CA LEU A 78 13.76 3.86 5.27
C LEU A 78 15.01 4.74 5.48
N VAL A 79 16.03 4.24 6.20
CA VAL A 79 17.26 4.96 6.55
C VAL A 79 16.97 6.28 7.26
N VAL A 80 16.15 6.22 8.32
CA VAL A 80 15.77 7.37 9.16
C VAL A 80 15.84 7.00 10.65
N ALA A 81 15.70 7.99 11.53
CA ALA A 81 15.59 7.74 12.96
C ALA A 81 14.22 7.18 13.35
N GLN A 82 14.15 6.34 14.40
CA GLN A 82 12.88 5.79 14.91
C GLN A 82 11.87 6.88 15.33
N ARG A 83 12.36 8.00 15.85
CA ARG A 83 11.53 9.18 16.19
C ARG A 83 10.84 9.77 14.96
N THR A 84 11.50 9.75 13.80
CA THR A 84 10.93 10.24 12.53
C THR A 84 9.79 9.34 12.08
N VAL A 85 9.93 8.02 12.25
CA VAL A 85 8.83 7.07 11.99
C VAL A 85 7.66 7.32 12.93
N ALA A 86 7.91 7.56 14.23
CA ALA A 86 6.85 7.87 15.18
C ALA A 86 6.05 9.14 14.76
N ALA A 87 6.74 10.21 14.37
CA ALA A 87 6.11 11.43 13.86
C ALA A 87 5.28 11.17 12.59
N HIS A 88 5.79 10.39 11.64
CA HIS A 88 5.00 9.98 10.46
C HIS A 88 3.75 9.20 10.86
N LEU A 89 3.85 8.28 11.83
CA LEU A 89 2.71 7.50 12.30
C LEU A 89 1.65 8.38 12.96
N GLU A 90 2.02 9.35 13.78
CA GLU A 90 1.07 10.31 14.37
C GLU A 90 0.27 11.05 13.29
N HIS A 91 0.95 11.56 12.25
CA HIS A 91 0.29 12.21 11.12
C HIS A 91 -0.60 11.25 10.32
N ILE A 92 -0.15 10.02 10.09
CA ILE A 92 -0.93 8.97 9.42
C ILE A 92 -2.22 8.67 10.20
N LEU A 93 -2.12 8.48 11.52
CA LEU A 93 -3.26 8.21 12.38
C LEU A 93 -4.29 9.34 12.31
N ALA A 94 -3.82 10.59 12.36
CA ALA A 94 -4.68 11.77 12.21
C ALA A 94 -5.36 11.82 10.83
N LYS A 95 -4.61 11.66 9.74
CA LYS A 95 -5.12 11.71 8.35
C LYS A 95 -6.10 10.58 8.02
N LEU A 96 -5.87 9.40 8.60
CA LEU A 96 -6.76 8.25 8.44
C LEU A 96 -7.89 8.21 9.48
N GLY A 97 -7.90 9.13 10.46
CA GLY A 97 -8.84 9.13 11.59
C GLY A 97 -8.76 7.85 12.45
N ALA A 98 -7.60 7.20 12.48
CA ALA A 98 -7.41 5.89 13.11
C ALA A 98 -6.86 6.07 14.54
N PRO A 99 -7.46 5.44 15.56
CA PRO A 99 -7.01 5.55 16.95
C PRO A 99 -5.81 4.63 17.25
N SER A 100 -5.44 3.75 16.32
CA SER A 100 -4.35 2.80 16.53
C SER A 100 -3.66 2.45 15.21
N ARG A 101 -2.39 2.03 15.31
CA ARG A 101 -1.61 1.54 14.17
C ARG A 101 -2.32 0.39 13.44
N THR A 102 -3.00 -0.49 14.18
CA THR A 102 -3.72 -1.63 13.61
C THR A 102 -4.91 -1.16 12.78
N LEU A 103 -5.70 -0.22 13.28
CA LEU A 103 -6.82 0.30 12.50
C LEU A 103 -6.34 1.10 11.29
N ALA A 104 -5.22 1.82 11.41
CA ALA A 104 -4.59 2.49 10.27
C ALA A 104 -4.17 1.50 9.19
N ALA A 105 -3.54 0.38 9.57
CA ALA A 105 -3.20 -0.71 8.64
C ALA A 105 -4.46 -1.21 7.90
N VAL A 106 -5.51 -1.55 8.64
CA VAL A 106 -6.76 -2.08 8.08
C VAL A 106 -7.40 -1.09 7.10
N ARG A 107 -7.48 0.20 7.46
CA ARG A 107 -8.04 1.23 6.59
C ARG A 107 -7.20 1.43 5.33
N ALA A 108 -5.88 1.55 5.49
CA ALA A 108 -4.97 1.71 4.36
C ALA A 108 -5.04 0.51 3.39
N THR A 109 -5.12 -0.73 3.90
CA THR A 109 -5.29 -1.93 3.07
C THR A 109 -6.63 -1.93 2.34
N ARG A 110 -7.75 -1.64 3.03
CA ARG A 110 -9.08 -1.60 2.41
C ARG A 110 -9.20 -0.56 1.30
N GLU A 111 -8.53 0.58 1.48
CA GLU A 111 -8.59 1.70 0.52
C GLU A 111 -7.44 1.69 -0.50
N GLY A 112 -6.51 0.73 -0.39
CA GLY A 112 -5.30 0.68 -1.21
C GLY A 112 -4.41 1.92 -1.09
N LEU A 113 -4.37 2.54 0.10
CA LEU A 113 -3.61 3.77 0.40
C LEU A 113 -2.24 3.46 1.00
N TYR A 114 -1.45 2.64 0.33
CA TYR A 114 -0.10 2.30 0.75
C TYR A 114 0.77 1.92 -0.45
N VAL A 115 2.08 2.06 -0.30
CA VAL A 115 3.07 1.54 -1.26
C VAL A 115 3.67 0.27 -0.66
N PRO A 116 3.51 -0.92 -1.29
CA PRO A 116 4.02 -2.16 -0.72
C PRO A 116 5.54 -2.15 -0.64
N ALA A 117 6.10 -2.69 0.45
CA ALA A 117 7.56 -2.72 0.64
C ALA A 117 8.27 -3.72 -0.31
N SER A 118 7.52 -4.73 -0.79
CA SER A 118 7.93 -5.65 -1.84
C SER A 118 6.80 -5.77 -2.86
N PRO A 119 7.05 -5.51 -4.16
CA PRO A 119 6.03 -5.55 -5.22
C PRO A 119 5.39 -6.91 -5.45
N LEU A 120 6.02 -7.99 -4.99
CA LEU A 120 5.62 -9.35 -5.30
C LEU A 120 5.04 -10.04 -4.06
N PRO A 121 3.90 -10.75 -4.19
CA PRO A 121 3.43 -11.64 -3.15
C PRO A 121 4.52 -12.68 -2.87
N ARG A 122 4.85 -12.88 -1.59
CA ARG A 122 5.69 -14.01 -1.19
C ARG A 122 4.91 -15.26 -1.54
N ARG A 123 5.31 -15.98 -2.59
CA ARG A 123 4.85 -17.36 -2.80
C ARG A 123 5.23 -18.16 -1.55
N ALA A 124 4.23 -18.67 -0.85
CA ALA A 124 4.41 -19.70 0.17
C ALA A 124 4.69 -21.04 -0.52
#